data_AF-A0A662RPI3-F1
#
_entry.id   AF-A0A662RPI3-F1
#
_cell.length_a   1.000
_cell.length_b   1.000
_cell.length_c   1.000
_cell.angle_alpha   90.00
_cell.angle_beta   90.00
_cell.angle_gamma   90.00
#
_symmetry.space_group_name_H-M   'P 1'
#
loop_
_entity.id
_entity.type
_entity.pdbx_description
1 polymer ?
#
loop_
_entity_poly.entity_id
_entity_poly.type
_entity_poly.pdbx_seq_one_letter_code
_entity_poly.pdbx_strand_id
1 'polypeptide(L)'
;MTVKLDTEGIRCIGIFESLTGAGVKDCVVDNEANKVIMVVKKGDMGLAIGKGGSNINKAKKIIRKEIELVEHSTDIKEFIQNLLRPASVKSIELQTKDNKSYAYVEVSSKDKGIAIGKNGEKIKRVKLLMKRNKNIDNVVIK
;
A
#
# COMPACT_ATOMS: atom_id res chain seq x y z
N MET A 1 -10.92 -13.75 2.43
CA MET A 1 -9.78 -14.16 1.59
C MET A 1 -8.53 -13.99 2.43
N THR A 2 -7.83 -15.09 2.76
CA THR A 2 -6.68 -15.06 3.68
C THR A 2 -5.49 -14.44 2.97
N VAL A 3 -5.02 -13.32 3.49
CA VAL A 3 -3.77 -12.68 3.04
C VAL A 3 -2.65 -13.70 3.26
N LYS A 4 -2.09 -14.26 2.18
CA LYS A 4 -0.90 -15.13 2.28
C LYS A 4 0.28 -14.23 2.62
N LEU A 5 0.72 -14.30 3.87
CA LEU A 5 1.95 -13.71 4.35
C LEU A 5 3.01 -14.80 4.33
N ASP A 6 4.15 -14.51 3.70
CA ASP A 6 5.33 -15.36 3.83
C ASP A 6 5.98 -15.18 5.21
N THR A 7 6.88 -16.08 5.56
CA THR A 7 7.58 -16.06 6.87
C THR A 7 8.33 -14.74 7.10
N GLU A 8 8.89 -14.17 6.03
CA GLU A 8 9.59 -12.89 6.09
C GLU A 8 8.64 -11.73 6.42
N GLY A 9 7.47 -11.68 5.79
CA GLY A 9 6.42 -10.70 6.02
C GLY A 9 5.88 -10.78 7.43
N ILE A 10 5.62 -11.98 7.96
CA ILE A 10 5.21 -12.18 9.36
C ILE A 10 6.27 -11.64 10.33
N ARG A 11 7.55 -11.94 10.08
CA ARG A 11 8.65 -11.41 10.89
C ARG A 11 8.71 -9.88 10.83
N CYS A 12 8.57 -9.29 9.65
CA CYS A 12 8.58 -7.84 9.47
C CYS A 12 7.41 -7.18 10.21
N ILE A 13 6.21 -7.78 10.15
CA ILE A 13 5.04 -7.32 10.89
C ILE A 13 5.33 -7.33 12.39
N GLY A 14 5.76 -8.46 12.95
CA GLY A 14 6.00 -8.56 14.39
C GLY A 14 7.03 -7.56 14.92
N ILE A 15 8.11 -7.34 14.17
CA ILE A 15 9.11 -6.31 14.50
C ILE A 15 8.48 -4.92 14.44
N PHE A 16 7.73 -4.62 13.37
CA PHE A 16 7.13 -3.29 13.18
C PHE A 16 6.09 -2.97 14.26
N GLU A 17 5.17 -3.88 14.54
CA GLU A 17 4.12 -3.69 15.55
C GLU A 17 4.74 -3.54 16.96
N SER A 18 5.75 -4.36 17.29
CA SER A 18 6.45 -4.28 18.59
C SER A 18 7.16 -2.95 18.81
N LEU A 19 7.77 -2.38 17.76
CA LEU A 19 8.49 -1.12 17.85
C LEU A 19 7.58 0.11 17.82
N THR A 20 6.46 0.04 17.09
CA THR A 20 5.66 1.23 16.76
C THR A 20 4.32 1.28 17.47
N GLY A 21 3.79 0.12 17.91
CA GLY A 21 2.43 -0.03 18.41
C GLY A 21 1.33 0.08 17.34
N ALA A 22 1.68 0.38 16.09
CA ALA A 22 0.72 0.47 15.00
C ALA A 22 0.34 -0.93 14.51
N GLY A 23 -0.96 -1.21 14.36
CA GLY A 23 -1.44 -2.49 13.86
C GLY A 23 -1.31 -2.59 12.33
N VAL A 24 -0.71 -3.67 11.84
CA VAL A 24 -0.52 -3.96 10.42
C VAL A 24 -1.62 -4.91 9.93
N LYS A 25 -2.24 -4.57 8.80
CA LYS A 25 -3.34 -5.31 8.15
C LYS A 25 -2.88 -6.16 6.97
N ASP A 26 -1.88 -5.70 6.23
CA ASP A 26 -1.26 -6.45 5.13
C ASP A 26 0.20 -6.02 5.02
N CYS A 27 1.02 -6.93 4.51
CA CYS A 27 2.45 -6.72 4.28
C CYS A 27 2.83 -7.36 2.95
N VAL A 28 3.56 -6.62 2.13
CA VAL A 28 4.15 -7.10 0.89
C VAL A 28 5.64 -6.84 0.95
N VAL A 29 6.42 -7.91 0.94
CA VAL A 29 7.89 -7.83 0.85
C VAL A 29 8.28 -7.87 -0.62
N ASP A 30 9.02 -6.85 -1.05
CA ASP A 30 9.63 -6.77 -2.36
C ASP A 30 11.15 -6.89 -2.20
N ASN A 31 11.65 -8.10 -2.43
CA ASN A 31 13.06 -8.41 -2.28
C ASN A 31 13.92 -7.83 -3.41
N GLU A 32 13.37 -7.66 -4.61
CA GLU A 32 14.06 -7.05 -5.74
C GLU A 32 14.28 -5.55 -5.52
N ALA A 33 13.27 -4.86 -4.99
CA ALA A 33 13.35 -3.42 -4.67
C ALA A 33 13.92 -3.14 -3.26
N ASN A 34 14.33 -4.16 -2.52
CA ASN A 34 14.70 -4.10 -1.10
C ASN A 34 13.74 -3.25 -0.25
N LYS A 35 12.43 -3.46 -0.44
CA LYS A 35 11.36 -2.66 0.12
C LYS A 35 10.30 -3.54 0.79
N VAL A 36 9.68 -3.04 1.85
CA VAL A 36 8.51 -3.64 2.47
C VAL A 36 7.39 -2.61 2.45
N ILE A 37 6.23 -3.02 1.97
CA ILE A 37 5.03 -2.20 1.97
C ILE A 37 4.11 -2.71 3.07
N MET A 38 3.79 -1.84 4.03
CA MET A 38 2.95 -2.18 5.16
C MET A 38 1.67 -1.36 5.11
N VAL A 39 0.54 -2.07 5.12
CA VAL A 39 -0.78 -1.47 5.23
C VAL A 39 -1.13 -1.40 6.72
N VAL A 40 -1.13 -0.21 7.30
CA VAL A 40 -1.45 0.00 8.72
C VAL A 40 -2.95 0.27 8.91
N LYS A 41 -3.48 0.02 10.11
CA LYS A 41 -4.86 0.38 10.44
C LYS A 41 -5.10 1.88 10.27
N LYS A 42 -6.34 2.24 9.94
CA LYS A 42 -6.78 3.64 9.89
C LYS A 42 -6.59 4.28 11.28
N GLY A 43 -5.93 5.43 11.33
CA GLY A 43 -5.58 6.14 12.56
C GLY A 43 -4.19 5.80 13.11
N ASP A 44 -3.60 4.66 12.74
CA ASP A 44 -2.31 4.21 13.28
C ASP A 44 -1.11 4.82 12.55
N MET A 45 -1.32 5.60 11.48
CA MET A 45 -0.23 6.22 10.71
C MET A 45 0.69 7.09 11.56
N GLY A 46 0.13 7.82 12.53
CA GLY A 46 0.92 8.64 13.47
C GLY A 46 1.83 7.80 14.37
N LEU A 47 1.32 6.67 14.88
CA LEU A 47 2.08 5.71 15.68
C LEU A 47 3.18 5.03 14.85
N ALA A 48 2.83 4.63 13.63
CA ALA A 48 3.72 3.98 12.67
C ALA A 48 4.93 4.87 12.32
N ILE A 49 4.70 6.18 12.14
CA ILE A 49 5.75 7.15 11.84
C ILE A 49 6.52 7.54 13.11
N GLY A 50 5.81 7.87 14.19
CA GLY A 50 6.39 8.40 15.43
C GLY A 50 6.86 9.85 15.31
N LYS A 51 7.15 10.50 16.44
CA LYS A 51 7.60 11.91 16.47
C LYS A 51 8.89 12.07 15.66
N GLY A 52 8.85 12.92 14.62
CA GLY A 52 9.98 13.14 13.71
C GLY A 52 10.40 11.88 12.93
N GLY A 53 9.51 10.90 12.74
CA GLY A 53 9.84 9.65 12.06
C GLY A 53 10.63 8.66 12.91
N SER A 54 10.69 8.84 14.24
CA SER A 54 11.52 8.01 15.12
C SER A 54 11.21 6.52 15.03
N ASN A 55 9.92 6.15 14.94
CA ASN A 55 9.48 4.75 14.90
C ASN A 55 9.78 4.11 13.55
N ILE A 56 9.37 4.75 12.45
CA ILE A 56 9.64 4.25 11.10
C ILE A 56 11.15 4.12 10.84
N ASN A 57 11.96 5.07 11.32
CA ASN A 57 13.41 5.02 11.16
C ASN A 57 14.06 3.89 11.96
N LYS A 58 13.58 3.60 13.18
CA LYS A 58 14.03 2.43 13.94
C LYS A 58 13.67 1.13 13.25
N ALA A 59 12.43 1.01 12.77
CA ALA A 59 11.96 -0.17 12.07
C ALA A 59 12.77 -0.42 10.78
N LYS A 60 13.04 0.62 9.97
CA LYS A 60 13.89 0.55 8.77
C LYS A 60 15.29 0.00 9.09
N LYS A 61 15.92 0.45 10.18
CA LYS A 61 17.26 -0.01 10.59
C LYS A 61 17.29 -1.50 10.95
N ILE A 62 16.27 -1.99 11.64
CA ILE A 62 16.21 -3.39 12.10
C ILE A 62 15.80 -4.31 10.95
N ILE A 63 14.81 -3.92 10.15
CA ILE A 63 14.32 -4.70 9.01
C ILE A 63 15.32 -4.69 7.85
N ARG A 64 16.18 -3.67 7.75
CA ARG A 64 17.20 -3.47 6.71
C ARG A 64 16.62 -3.37 5.28
N LYS A 65 15.39 -2.86 5.19
CA LYS A 65 14.67 -2.59 3.94
C LYS A 65 14.05 -1.21 4.00
N GLU A 66 13.81 -0.60 2.85
CA GLU A 66 12.94 0.57 2.79
C GLU A 66 11.53 0.17 3.24
N ILE A 67 10.87 1.04 3.99
CA ILE A 67 9.50 0.79 4.47
C ILE A 67 8.59 1.86 3.89
N GLU A 68 7.57 1.42 3.18
CA GLU A 68 6.49 2.25 2.67
C GLU A 68 5.21 1.96 3.44
N LEU A 69 4.63 3.00 4.05
CA LEU A 69 3.41 2.89 4.85
C LEU A 69 2.20 3.33 4.03
N VAL A 70 1.13 2.56 4.11
CA VAL A 70 -0.16 2.88 3.50
C VAL A 70 -1.23 2.74 4.57
N GLU A 71 -2.08 3.74 4.72
CA GLU A 71 -3.22 3.65 5.63
C GLU A 71 -4.35 2.84 4.99
N HIS A 72 -4.82 1.81 5.70
CA HIS A 72 -5.99 1.04 5.30
C HIS A 72 -7.24 1.91 5.32
N SER A 73 -8.14 1.71 4.36
CA SER A 73 -9.52 2.15 4.46
C SER A 73 -10.49 1.02 4.13
N THR A 74 -11.65 1.01 4.77
CA THR A 74 -12.77 0.15 4.38
C THR A 74 -13.37 0.59 3.05
N ASP A 75 -13.36 1.89 2.76
CA ASP A 75 -13.79 2.47 1.49
C ASP A 75 -12.74 2.20 0.39
N ILE A 76 -13.21 1.69 -0.75
CA ILE A 76 -12.35 1.29 -1.87
C ILE A 76 -11.68 2.52 -2.49
N LYS A 77 -12.41 3.63 -2.63
CA LYS A 77 -11.89 4.84 -3.30
C LYS A 77 -10.82 5.51 -2.43
N GLU A 78 -11.07 5.66 -1.14
CA GLU A 78 -10.09 6.17 -0.17
C GLU A 78 -8.84 5.29 -0.13
N PHE A 79 -9.00 3.96 -0.14
CA PHE A 79 -7.84 3.06 -0.12
C PHE A 79 -7.00 3.18 -1.40
N ILE A 80 -7.62 3.29 -2.58
CA ILE A 80 -6.92 3.56 -3.84
C ILE A 80 -6.19 4.91 -3.79
N GLN A 81 -6.83 5.96 -3.27
CA GLN A 81 -6.20 7.26 -3.09
C GLN A 81 -4.97 7.17 -2.19
N ASN A 82 -5.07 6.47 -1.05
CA ASN A 82 -3.95 6.26 -0.14
C ASN A 82 -2.79 5.50 -0.81
N LEU A 83 -3.08 4.49 -1.62
CA LEU A 83 -2.10 3.70 -2.37
C LEU A 83 -1.36 4.50 -3.46
N LEU A 84 -2.02 5.51 -4.03
CA LEU A 84 -1.48 6.32 -5.12
C LEU A 84 -0.74 7.58 -4.65
N ARG A 85 -0.78 7.93 -3.36
CA ARG A 85 -0.02 9.06 -2.82
C ARG A 85 1.46 9.03 -3.27
N PRO A 86 2.06 10.18 -3.63
CA PRO A 86 1.50 11.53 -3.58
C PRO A 86 0.71 11.95 -4.85
N ALA A 87 0.41 11.04 -5.78
CA ALA A 87 -0.32 11.41 -7.01
C ALA A 87 -1.73 11.91 -6.69
N SER A 88 -2.14 13.01 -7.32
CA SER A 88 -3.48 13.57 -7.17
C SER A 88 -4.48 12.82 -8.04
N VAL A 89 -5.42 12.14 -7.39
CA VAL A 89 -6.52 11.41 -8.03
C VAL A 89 -7.72 12.35 -8.22
N LYS A 90 -8.18 12.48 -9.46
CA LYS A 90 -9.35 13.29 -9.83
C LYS A 90 -10.66 12.53 -9.65
N SER A 91 -10.71 11.28 -10.12
CA SER A 91 -11.92 10.47 -10.11
C SER A 91 -11.59 8.98 -10.03
N ILE A 92 -12.52 8.21 -9.45
CA ILE A 92 -12.43 6.75 -9.38
C ILE A 92 -13.80 6.17 -9.76
N GLU A 93 -13.81 5.41 -10.85
CA GLU A 93 -14.97 4.67 -11.34
C GLU A 93 -14.77 3.18 -11.09
N LEU A 94 -15.73 2.57 -10.40
CA LEU A 94 -15.73 1.12 -10.15
C LEU A 94 -16.69 0.47 -11.14
N GLN A 95 -16.23 -0.56 -11.85
CA GLN A 95 -17.02 -1.31 -12.82
C GLN A 95 -16.83 -2.80 -12.62
N THR A 96 -17.87 -3.58 -12.92
CA THR A 96 -17.79 -5.03 -12.94
C THR A 96 -18.12 -5.51 -14.35
N LYS A 97 -17.22 -6.29 -14.94
CA LYS A 97 -17.38 -6.88 -16.28
C LYS A 97 -16.88 -8.32 -16.25
N ASP A 98 -17.66 -9.25 -16.80
CA ASP A 98 -17.30 -10.68 -16.90
C ASP A 98 -16.88 -11.28 -15.54
N ASN A 99 -17.63 -10.97 -14.47
CA ASN A 99 -17.34 -11.33 -13.07
C ASN A 99 -15.99 -10.83 -12.53
N LYS A 100 -15.35 -9.87 -13.20
CA LYS A 100 -14.13 -9.20 -12.75
C LYS A 100 -14.42 -7.76 -12.36
N SER A 101 -13.83 -7.31 -11.27
CA SER A 101 -13.97 -5.94 -10.76
C SER A 101 -12.80 -5.07 -11.19
N TYR A 102 -13.11 -3.90 -11.73
CA TYR A 102 -12.16 -2.93 -12.27
C TYR A 102 -12.31 -1.59 -11.55
N ALA A 103 -11.18 -0.96 -11.25
CA ALA A 103 -11.14 0.43 -10.83
C ALA A 103 -10.43 1.27 -11.90
N TYR A 104 -11.17 2.19 -12.52
CA TYR A 104 -10.60 3.19 -13.43
C TYR A 104 -10.32 4.45 -12.65
N VAL A 105 -9.06 4.86 -12.65
CA VAL A 105 -8.57 5.98 -11.84
C VAL A 105 -8.07 7.06 -12.78
N GLU A 106 -8.69 8.23 -12.70
CA GLU A 106 -8.19 9.41 -13.39
C GLU A 106 -7.25 10.17 -12.45
N VAL A 107 -6.03 10.44 -12.90
CA VAL A 107 -5.05 11.23 -12.17
C VAL A 107 -4.77 12.53 -12.89
N SER A 108 -4.16 13.49 -12.19
CA SER A 108 -3.66 14.70 -12.86
C SER A 108 -2.64 14.31 -13.94
N SER A 109 -2.66 15.01 -15.09
CA SER A 109 -1.73 14.71 -16.19
C SER A 109 -0.27 14.82 -15.76
N LYS A 110 0.01 15.71 -14.79
CA LYS A 110 1.34 15.91 -14.19
C LYS A 110 1.76 14.74 -13.29
N ASP A 111 0.80 14.05 -12.68
CA ASP A 111 1.05 12.94 -11.75
C ASP A 111 0.95 11.56 -12.41
N LYS A 112 0.60 11.46 -13.70
CA LYS A 112 0.47 10.16 -14.39
C LYS A 112 1.75 9.33 -14.29
N GLY A 113 2.92 9.95 -14.42
CA GLY A 113 4.21 9.28 -14.21
C GLY A 113 4.41 8.81 -12.77
N ILE A 114 4.03 9.61 -11.79
CA ILE A 114 4.14 9.28 -10.35
C ILE A 114 3.18 8.14 -9.97
N ALA A 115 1.97 8.15 -10.53
CA ALA A 115 0.94 7.14 -10.29
C ALA A 115 1.33 5.77 -10.88
N ILE A 116 1.98 5.76 -12.05
CA ILE A 116 2.51 4.54 -12.68
C ILE A 116 3.76 4.05 -11.94
N GLY A 117 4.67 4.96 -11.57
CA GLY A 117 5.97 4.67 -10.97
C GLY A 117 7.00 4.18 -12.00
N LYS A 118 8.27 4.07 -11.59
CA LYS A 118 9.35 3.62 -12.48
C LYS A 118 9.07 2.19 -12.94
N ASN A 119 9.11 1.94 -14.26
CA ASN A 119 8.80 0.63 -14.85
C ASN A 119 7.42 0.05 -14.44
N GLY A 120 6.48 0.92 -14.06
CA GLY A 120 5.15 0.52 -13.58
C GLY A 120 5.14 -0.09 -12.17
N GLU A 121 6.20 0.07 -11.39
CA GLU A 121 6.31 -0.54 -10.04
C GLU A 121 5.12 -0.17 -9.14
N LYS A 122 4.70 1.11 -9.16
CA LYS A 122 3.64 1.59 -8.26
C LYS A 122 2.31 0.99 -8.67
N ILE A 123 1.95 1.05 -9.95
CA ILE A 123 0.67 0.51 -10.42
C ILE A 123 0.58 -1.01 -10.26
N LYS A 124 1.69 -1.75 -10.43
CA LYS A 124 1.75 -3.19 -10.14
C LYS A 124 1.44 -3.48 -8.67
N ARG A 125 2.05 -2.72 -7.76
CA ARG A 125 1.79 -2.84 -6.32
C ARG A 125 0.35 -2.46 -5.95
N VAL A 126 -0.20 -1.38 -6.52
CA VAL A 126 -1.59 -0.99 -6.29
C VAL A 126 -2.53 -2.11 -6.68
N LYS A 127 -2.36 -2.71 -7.87
CA LYS A 127 -3.15 -3.87 -8.31
C LYS A 127 -3.07 -5.04 -7.33
N LEU A 128 -1.86 -5.38 -6.88
CA LEU A 128 -1.64 -6.45 -5.92
C LEU A 128 -2.39 -6.22 -4.60
N LEU A 129 -2.24 -5.03 -3.99
CA LEU A 129 -2.87 -4.70 -2.72
C LEU A 129 -4.39 -4.59 -2.84
N MET A 130 -4.90 -4.05 -3.96
CA MET A 130 -6.33 -3.98 -4.23
C MET A 130 -6.96 -5.36 -4.42
N LYS A 131 -6.27 -6.28 -5.10
CA LYS A 131 -6.74 -7.66 -5.22
C LYS A 131 -6.78 -8.37 -3.87
N ARG A 132 -5.71 -8.25 -3.08
CA ARG A 132 -5.57 -8.89 -1.76
C ARG A 132 -6.59 -8.38 -0.73
N ASN A 133 -6.80 -7.07 -0.67
CA ASN A 133 -7.57 -6.45 0.41
C ASN A 133 -9.03 -6.19 0.04
N LYS A 134 -9.34 -5.97 -1.25
CA LYS A 134 -10.67 -5.53 -1.71
C LYS A 134 -11.24 -6.39 -2.84
N ASN A 135 -10.55 -7.44 -3.26
CA ASN A 135 -10.94 -8.31 -4.37
C ASN A 135 -11.20 -7.55 -5.69
N ILE A 136 -10.47 -6.45 -5.93
CA ILE A 136 -10.50 -5.75 -7.22
C ILE A 136 -9.48 -6.42 -8.15
N ASP A 137 -9.94 -6.92 -9.29
CA ASP A 137 -9.11 -7.68 -10.25
C ASP A 137 -8.09 -6.81 -10.98
N ASN A 138 -8.43 -5.56 -11.27
CA ASN A 138 -7.53 -4.68 -11.99
C ASN A 138 -7.76 -3.20 -11.67
N VAL A 139 -6.68 -2.42 -11.73
CA VAL A 139 -6.68 -0.97 -11.57
C VAL A 139 -6.06 -0.34 -12.81
N VAL A 140 -6.78 0.57 -13.46
CA VAL A 140 -6.36 1.19 -14.71
C VAL A 140 -6.23 2.69 -14.50
N ILE A 141 -5.05 3.25 -14.76
CA ILE A 141 -4.82 4.70 -14.74
C ILE A 141 -5.19 5.24 -16.12
N LYS A 142 -6.16 6.16 -16.18
CA LYS A 142 -6.56 6.88 -17.40
C LYS A 142 -5.58 8.03 -17.69
#